data_AF-A0A8T5S6W6-F1
#
_entry.id   AF-A0A8T5S6W6-F1
#
_cell.length_a   1.000
_cell.length_b   1.000
_cell.length_c   1.000
_cell.angle_alpha   90.00
_cell.angle_beta   90.00
_cell.angle_gamma   90.00
#
_symmetry.space_group_name_H-M   'P 1'
#
loop_
_entity.id
_entity.type
_entity.pdbx_description
1 polymer ?
#
loop_
_entity_poly.entity_id
_entity_poly.type
_entity_poly.pdbx_seq_one_letter_code
_entity_poly.pdbx_strand_id
1 'polypeptide(L)'
;MDKERILKEAQRIAKEFSFWMVSGNIAHLYGHVYETPEKNFELELKFDETFPNKPPQLIFHKEIKELLGEIHLEKYNQWNPEFKVVDIIKELKLKIQEAANLSKTEIKEELSPLETAEENYDASDSEEFLAPDLNEYPEEFQPEDYITPSDFNNDLIDSDQTSTTFSEDNKIESYQEPIFDDTEQLSLELTTELGIIQQEYAYDQKGSSAADINVYITITLSKTFIISLNFTNFPEKPLISLPDEVKNILIDPEKTLDTLKNWNSKNPVHIIDIIRELERKLYFIKEIESQYKHISGEYQCEKIPDSLTSVKVHLLTYGFKEYLVVLDLEPYPKPPIIELPSELQHIINVPISELKSFHSWIENETDAVEIIREISWLVDKNSRINFEIDLLKDHYKNIKYDPITAILLVEMKGKMKTEDLTFEFQINLPPDYPMKVPDIKVVNEFELEAHEKIKNDLHASFDDFFKEWTPFSYLVDLFNLVSKKIFEVSVVSCVICHKIECPSCTKKIAGDDSCHTECPHCNRAYHRHCWEQTIQSFGKCGFCLR
;
A
#
# COMPACT_ATOMS: atom_id res chain seq x y z
N MET A 1 -1.51 -11.45 -24.39
CA MET A 1 -1.28 -11.34 -22.94
C MET A 1 -1.60 -9.93 -22.50
N ASP A 2 -2.69 -9.76 -21.75
CA ASP A 2 -3.08 -8.48 -21.16
C ASP A 2 -2.28 -8.24 -19.87
N LYS A 3 -1.11 -7.58 -20.00
CA LYS A 3 -0.19 -7.35 -18.87
C LYS A 3 -0.80 -6.48 -17.77
N GLU A 4 -1.68 -5.54 -18.14
CA GLU A 4 -2.34 -4.63 -17.20
C GLU A 4 -3.33 -5.41 -16.33
N ARG A 5 -4.14 -6.29 -16.93
CA ARG A 5 -5.03 -7.17 -16.18
C ARG A 5 -4.27 -8.11 -15.24
N ILE A 6 -3.13 -8.66 -15.67
CA ILE A 6 -2.30 -9.53 -14.82
C ILE A 6 -1.76 -8.74 -13.62
N LEU A 7 -1.28 -7.50 -13.82
CA LEU A 7 -0.82 -6.65 -12.73
C LEU A 7 -1.93 -6.37 -11.71
N LYS A 8 -3.12 -6.01 -12.19
CA LYS A 8 -4.30 -5.78 -11.33
C LYS A 8 -4.66 -7.01 -10.50
N GLU A 9 -4.61 -8.20 -11.10
CA GLU A 9 -4.86 -9.45 -10.37
C GLU A 9 -3.72 -9.78 -9.39
N ALA A 10 -2.46 -9.59 -9.76
CA ALA A 10 -1.31 -9.79 -8.87
C ALA A 10 -1.39 -8.90 -7.62
N GLN A 11 -1.74 -7.62 -7.80
CA GLN A 11 -1.96 -6.68 -6.70
C GLN A 11 -3.12 -7.10 -5.78
N ARG A 12 -4.25 -7.55 -6.35
CA ARG A 12 -5.38 -8.08 -5.57
C ARG A 12 -4.99 -9.30 -4.75
N ILE A 13 -4.21 -10.20 -5.32
CA ILE A 13 -3.71 -11.40 -4.63
C ILE A 13 -2.77 -10.97 -3.50
N ALA A 14 -1.79 -10.11 -3.77
CA ALA A 14 -0.81 -9.65 -2.79
C ALA A 14 -1.44 -8.89 -1.60
N LYS A 15 -2.58 -8.23 -1.82
CA LYS A 15 -3.34 -7.56 -0.74
C LYS A 15 -3.92 -8.54 0.27
N GLU A 16 -4.29 -9.74 -0.16
CA GLU A 16 -4.98 -10.72 0.69
C GLU A 16 -4.10 -11.91 1.09
N PHE A 17 -3.04 -12.18 0.34
CA PHE A 17 -2.18 -13.33 0.47
C PHE A 17 -0.73 -12.92 0.25
N SER A 18 0.20 -13.62 0.90
CA SER A 18 1.65 -13.34 0.77
C SER A 18 2.20 -13.93 -0.53
N PHE A 19 1.99 -13.25 -1.65
CA PHE A 19 2.51 -13.60 -2.98
C PHE A 19 3.56 -12.60 -3.47
N TRP A 20 4.54 -13.11 -4.22
CA TRP A 20 5.59 -12.34 -4.87
C TRP A 20 5.83 -12.80 -6.31
N MET A 21 6.46 -11.95 -7.13
CA MET A 21 6.83 -12.29 -8.50
C MET A 21 8.05 -13.21 -8.55
N VAL A 22 8.02 -14.23 -9.40
CA VAL A 22 9.14 -15.13 -9.62
C VAL A 22 10.00 -14.61 -10.77
N SER A 23 11.27 -14.28 -10.48
CA SER A 23 12.24 -13.80 -11.47
C SER A 23 11.77 -12.54 -12.24
N GLY A 24 10.96 -11.69 -11.60
CA GLY A 24 10.46 -10.44 -12.21
C GLY A 24 9.43 -10.62 -13.30
N ASN A 25 8.96 -11.84 -13.52
CA ASN A 25 7.90 -12.09 -14.46
C ASN A 25 6.56 -11.95 -13.75
N ILE A 26 5.83 -10.87 -14.03
CA ILE A 26 4.49 -10.65 -13.44
C ILE A 26 3.47 -11.72 -13.83
N ALA A 27 3.70 -12.43 -14.93
CA ALA A 27 2.91 -13.58 -15.33
C ALA A 27 3.27 -14.85 -14.52
N HIS A 28 4.16 -14.75 -13.53
CA HIS A 28 4.59 -15.86 -12.70
C HIS A 28 4.67 -15.41 -11.23
N LEU A 29 3.66 -15.79 -10.44
CA LEU A 29 3.60 -15.47 -9.01
C LEU A 29 3.84 -16.73 -8.18
N TYR A 30 4.43 -16.56 -7.00
CA TYR A 30 4.60 -17.62 -6.01
C TYR A 30 4.26 -17.05 -4.64
N GLY A 31 3.57 -17.81 -3.80
CA GLY A 31 3.21 -17.32 -2.47
C GLY A 31 2.59 -18.35 -1.57
N HIS A 32 2.19 -17.88 -0.38
CA HIS A 32 1.50 -18.69 0.63
C HIS A 32 -0.01 -18.43 0.56
N VAL A 33 -0.78 -19.51 0.39
CA VAL A 33 -2.26 -19.47 0.41
C VAL A 33 -2.78 -19.50 1.84
N TYR A 34 -2.10 -20.23 2.71
CA TYR A 34 -2.43 -20.37 4.12
C TYR A 34 -1.17 -20.70 4.92
N GLU A 35 -1.04 -20.12 6.11
CA GLU A 35 0.08 -20.36 7.02
C GLU A 35 -0.44 -20.84 8.37
N THR A 36 0.25 -21.82 8.93
CA THR A 36 0.04 -22.33 10.29
C THR A 36 1.39 -22.29 11.02
N PRO A 37 1.41 -22.35 12.36
CA PRO A 37 2.67 -22.35 13.10
C PRO A 37 3.65 -23.47 12.71
N GLU A 38 3.15 -24.55 12.09
CA GLU A 38 3.95 -25.73 11.74
C GLU A 38 4.24 -25.86 10.24
N LYS A 39 3.41 -25.26 9.38
CA LYS A 39 3.43 -25.48 7.92
C LYS A 39 2.91 -24.27 7.15
N ASN A 40 3.53 -24.02 6.00
CA ASN A 40 3.09 -23.05 5.00
C ASN A 40 2.59 -23.79 3.76
N PHE A 41 1.44 -23.38 3.23
CA PHE A 41 0.84 -23.97 2.03
C PHE A 41 1.13 -23.10 0.81
N GLU A 42 2.09 -23.54 0.00
CA GLU A 42 2.65 -22.79 -1.11
C GLU A 42 1.94 -23.05 -2.45
N LEU A 43 1.74 -22.00 -3.23
CA LEU A 43 1.11 -22.03 -4.55
C LEU A 43 1.90 -21.18 -5.54
N GLU A 44 2.12 -21.74 -6.72
CA GLU A 44 2.71 -21.05 -7.87
C GLU A 44 1.63 -20.84 -8.95
N LEU A 45 1.53 -19.60 -9.44
CA LEU A 45 0.56 -19.15 -10.45
C LEU A 45 1.31 -18.77 -11.73
N LYS A 46 0.89 -19.31 -12.88
CA LYS A 46 1.42 -18.91 -14.19
C LYS A 46 0.32 -18.42 -15.12
N PHE A 47 0.35 -17.15 -15.48
CA PHE A 47 -0.53 -16.56 -16.47
C PHE A 47 0.00 -16.86 -17.87
N ASP A 48 -0.83 -17.45 -18.73
CA ASP A 48 -0.47 -17.72 -20.12
C ASP A 48 -0.78 -16.52 -21.03
N GLU A 49 -0.35 -16.59 -22.29
CA GLU A 49 -0.59 -15.52 -23.26
C GLU A 49 -2.07 -15.27 -23.60
N THR A 50 -2.93 -16.25 -23.29
CA THR A 50 -4.37 -16.24 -23.58
C THR A 50 -5.23 -15.68 -22.44
N PHE A 51 -4.65 -15.41 -21.27
CA PHE A 51 -5.30 -14.72 -20.17
C PHE A 51 -5.84 -13.33 -20.61
N PRO A 52 -7.08 -12.94 -20.24
CA PRO A 52 -7.98 -13.57 -19.26
C PRO A 52 -8.91 -14.69 -19.79
N ASN A 53 -8.81 -15.07 -21.07
CA ASN A 53 -9.72 -16.07 -21.68
C ASN A 53 -9.55 -17.49 -21.11
N LYS A 54 -8.39 -17.79 -20.52
CA LYS A 54 -8.14 -19.01 -19.76
C LYS A 54 -7.68 -18.64 -18.35
N PRO A 55 -7.97 -19.47 -17.34
CA PRO A 55 -7.47 -19.23 -15.99
C PRO A 55 -5.95 -19.38 -15.96
N PRO A 56 -5.25 -18.79 -14.98
CA PRO A 56 -3.83 -19.06 -14.78
C PRO A 56 -3.61 -20.55 -14.47
N GLN A 57 -2.43 -21.08 -14.79
CA GLN A 57 -2.05 -22.42 -14.37
C GLN A 57 -1.71 -22.41 -12.87
N LEU A 58 -2.36 -23.29 -12.11
CA LEU A 58 -2.09 -23.51 -10.69
C LEU A 58 -1.08 -24.65 -10.53
N ILE A 59 0.06 -24.38 -9.91
CA ILE A 59 1.08 -25.38 -9.59
C ILE A 59 1.10 -25.54 -8.07
N PHE A 60 0.44 -26.60 -7.59
CA PHE A 60 0.34 -26.89 -6.16
C PHE A 60 1.62 -27.53 -5.63
N HIS A 61 2.13 -27.00 -4.52
CA HIS A 61 3.25 -27.60 -3.80
C HIS A 61 2.83 -28.89 -3.09
N LYS A 62 3.82 -29.65 -2.63
CA LYS A 62 3.64 -31.03 -2.13
C LYS A 62 2.66 -31.11 -0.96
N GLU A 63 2.69 -30.17 -0.03
CA GLU A 63 1.88 -30.15 1.18
C GLU A 63 0.39 -29.95 0.86
N ILE A 64 0.06 -29.12 -0.14
CA ILE A 64 -1.33 -28.96 -0.60
C ILE A 64 -1.82 -30.26 -1.24
N LYS A 65 -0.99 -30.89 -2.08
CA LYS A 65 -1.33 -32.17 -2.74
C LYS A 65 -1.47 -33.32 -1.74
N GLU A 66 -0.62 -33.37 -0.72
CA GLU A 66 -0.71 -34.38 0.34
C GLU A 66 -1.96 -34.20 1.21
N LEU A 67 -2.34 -32.95 1.49
CA LEU A 67 -3.51 -32.65 2.32
C LEU A 67 -4.82 -32.88 1.57
N LEU A 68 -4.93 -32.41 0.33
CA LEU A 68 -6.19 -32.38 -0.42
C LEU A 68 -6.33 -33.52 -1.44
N GLY A 69 -5.23 -34.20 -1.80
CA GLY A 69 -5.24 -35.22 -2.85
C GLY A 69 -5.58 -34.62 -4.22
N GLU A 70 -6.70 -35.07 -4.80
CA GLU A 70 -7.20 -34.53 -6.06
C GLU A 70 -7.94 -33.20 -5.81
N ILE A 71 -7.32 -32.10 -6.24
CA ILE A 71 -7.80 -30.75 -5.95
C ILE A 71 -8.86 -30.35 -6.99
N HIS A 72 -10.10 -30.20 -6.55
CA HIS A 72 -11.19 -29.66 -7.35
C HIS A 72 -11.51 -28.24 -6.88
N LEU A 73 -11.40 -27.23 -7.76
CA LEU A 73 -11.80 -25.85 -7.45
C LEU A 73 -12.92 -25.42 -8.41
N GLU A 74 -14.10 -25.14 -7.90
CA GLU A 74 -15.30 -24.84 -8.68
C GLU A 74 -15.10 -23.59 -9.53
N LYS A 75 -14.58 -22.51 -8.93
CA LYS A 75 -14.34 -21.23 -9.64
C LYS A 75 -13.27 -21.37 -10.72
N TYR A 76 -12.32 -22.28 -10.53
CA TYR A 76 -11.30 -22.61 -11.53
C TYR A 76 -11.89 -23.38 -12.71
N ASN A 77 -12.72 -24.39 -12.42
CA ASN A 77 -13.33 -25.24 -13.43
C ASN A 77 -14.42 -24.53 -14.24
N GLN A 78 -15.07 -23.54 -13.64
CA GLN A 78 -16.08 -22.69 -14.26
C GLN A 78 -15.53 -21.33 -14.70
N TRP A 79 -14.23 -21.25 -14.99
CA TRP A 79 -13.55 -19.99 -15.28
C TRP A 79 -14.27 -19.14 -16.34
N ASN A 80 -14.45 -17.86 -16.01
CA ASN A 80 -14.90 -16.81 -16.90
C ASN A 80 -13.89 -15.64 -16.78
N PRO A 81 -13.52 -14.95 -17.88
CA PRO A 81 -12.71 -13.73 -17.84
C PRO A 81 -13.11 -12.66 -16.81
N GLU A 82 -14.39 -12.63 -16.41
CA GLU A 82 -14.90 -11.73 -15.38
C GLU A 82 -14.50 -12.13 -13.95
N PHE A 83 -14.17 -13.40 -13.73
CA PHE A 83 -13.76 -13.89 -12.41
C PHE A 83 -12.39 -13.33 -12.01
N LYS A 84 -12.22 -13.08 -10.71
CA LYS A 84 -10.96 -12.62 -10.12
C LYS A 84 -10.16 -13.85 -9.68
N VAL A 85 -8.85 -13.86 -9.92
CA VAL A 85 -7.98 -14.98 -9.54
C VAL A 85 -7.92 -15.14 -8.02
N VAL A 86 -8.00 -14.03 -7.28
CA VAL A 86 -8.07 -14.01 -5.82
C VAL A 86 -9.22 -14.87 -5.27
N ASP A 87 -10.34 -14.98 -6.00
CA ASP A 87 -11.50 -15.76 -5.58
C ASP A 87 -11.25 -17.28 -5.64
N ILE A 88 -10.40 -17.72 -6.57
CA ILE A 88 -9.94 -19.11 -6.67
C ILE A 88 -8.99 -19.42 -5.50
N ILE A 89 -8.11 -18.48 -5.15
CA ILE A 89 -7.16 -18.64 -4.04
C ILE A 89 -7.92 -18.67 -2.70
N LYS A 90 -8.96 -17.85 -2.53
CA LYS A 90 -9.88 -17.92 -1.38
C LYS A 90 -10.55 -19.28 -1.26
N GLU A 91 -11.07 -19.81 -2.37
CA GLU A 91 -11.69 -21.15 -2.39
C GLU A 91 -10.69 -22.21 -1.97
N LEU A 92 -9.45 -22.15 -2.49
CA LEU A 92 -8.38 -23.07 -2.10
C LEU A 92 -8.02 -22.94 -0.61
N LYS A 93 -7.90 -21.71 -0.08
CA LYS A 93 -7.64 -21.45 1.34
C LYS A 93 -8.71 -22.09 2.23
N LEU A 94 -9.99 -21.94 1.89
CA LEU A 94 -11.10 -22.54 2.63
C LEU A 94 -10.97 -24.07 2.66
N LYS A 95 -10.70 -24.72 1.52
CA LYS A 95 -10.50 -26.18 1.47
C LYS A 95 -9.31 -26.66 2.29
N ILE A 96 -8.20 -25.90 2.27
CA ILE A 96 -7.03 -26.19 3.10
C ILE A 96 -7.40 -26.09 4.58
N GLN A 97 -8.14 -25.05 4.98
CA GLN A 97 -8.58 -24.84 6.37
C GLN A 97 -9.51 -25.97 6.84
N GLU A 98 -10.49 -26.38 6.03
CA GLU A 98 -11.40 -27.48 6.33
C GLU A 98 -10.64 -28.80 6.54
N ALA A 99 -9.76 -29.16 5.60
CA ALA A 99 -8.97 -30.39 5.69
C ALA A 99 -7.99 -30.36 6.88
N ALA A 100 -7.35 -29.21 7.14
CA ALA A 100 -6.46 -29.05 8.28
C ALA A 100 -7.21 -29.16 9.62
N ASN A 101 -8.45 -28.68 9.70
CA ASN A 101 -9.28 -28.79 10.90
C ASN A 101 -9.79 -30.22 11.11
N LEU A 102 -10.22 -30.92 10.06
CA LEU A 102 -10.62 -32.33 10.13
C LEU A 102 -9.49 -33.22 10.70
N SER A 103 -8.24 -32.97 10.31
CA SER A 103 -7.08 -33.70 10.82
C SER A 103 -6.84 -33.49 12.33
N LYS A 104 -7.26 -32.35 12.89
CA LYS A 104 -7.18 -32.08 14.33
C LYS A 104 -8.33 -32.72 15.11
N THR A 105 -9.51 -32.86 14.48
CA THR A 105 -10.69 -33.45 15.11
C THR A 105 -10.55 -34.98 15.23
N GLU A 106 -9.97 -35.66 14.24
CA GLU A 106 -9.70 -37.11 14.31
C GLU A 106 -8.67 -37.50 15.40
N ILE A 107 -7.83 -36.56 15.85
CA ILE A 107 -6.88 -36.78 16.95
C ILE A 107 -7.52 -36.48 18.33
N LYS A 108 -8.65 -35.77 18.37
CA LYS A 108 -9.33 -35.37 19.62
C LYS A 108 -10.61 -36.15 19.93
N GLU A 109 -11.09 -37.01 19.03
CA GLU A 109 -12.29 -37.84 19.25
C GLU A 109 -12.09 -39.04 20.20
N GLU A 110 -11.07 -39.00 21.08
CA GLU A 110 -11.02 -39.82 22.30
C GLU A 110 -11.48 -39.08 23.58
N LEU A 111 -11.79 -37.77 23.56
CA LEU A 111 -12.30 -37.08 24.76
C LEU A 111 -13.34 -35.96 24.47
N SER A 112 -14.60 -36.37 24.54
CA SER A 112 -15.82 -35.61 24.92
C SER A 112 -16.40 -34.53 23.97
N PRO A 113 -17.74 -34.43 23.85
CA PRO A 113 -18.41 -33.42 23.01
C PRO A 113 -18.87 -32.21 23.83
N LEU A 114 -18.75 -31.00 23.27
CA LEU A 114 -19.68 -29.90 23.56
C LEU A 114 -19.79 -28.93 22.37
N GLU A 115 -21.01 -28.44 22.22
CA GLU A 115 -21.60 -27.60 21.17
C GLU A 115 -20.89 -26.28 20.90
N THR A 116 -20.93 -25.81 19.65
CA THR A 116 -20.77 -24.39 19.32
C THR A 116 -21.78 -23.96 18.26
N ALA A 117 -22.44 -22.85 18.56
CA ALA A 117 -23.36 -22.11 17.72
C ALA A 117 -22.60 -21.31 16.65
N GLU A 118 -23.21 -21.20 15.47
CA GLU A 118 -22.74 -20.39 14.34
C GLU A 118 -23.02 -18.90 14.58
N GLU A 119 -21.98 -18.07 14.52
CA GLU A 119 -22.10 -16.61 14.39
C GLU A 119 -21.88 -16.23 12.92
N ASN A 120 -22.92 -15.65 12.32
CA ASN A 120 -22.92 -15.06 10.99
C ASN A 120 -22.16 -13.73 11.01
N TYR A 121 -21.06 -13.63 10.25
CA TYR A 121 -20.44 -12.36 9.91
C TYR A 121 -20.94 -11.91 8.53
N ASP A 122 -21.81 -10.90 8.53
CA ASP A 122 -22.19 -10.14 7.34
C ASP A 122 -21.00 -9.28 6.89
N ALA A 123 -20.53 -9.52 5.67
CA ALA A 123 -19.53 -8.70 5.00
C ALA A 123 -20.22 -7.49 4.35
N SER A 124 -20.10 -6.32 4.96
CA SER A 124 -20.49 -5.05 4.34
C SER A 124 -19.46 -4.61 3.30
N ASP A 125 -19.94 -4.39 2.08
CA ASP A 125 -19.36 -3.69 0.93
C ASP A 125 -17.91 -3.20 1.06
N SER A 126 -17.00 -3.92 0.39
CA SER A 126 -15.65 -3.45 0.11
C SER A 126 -15.67 -2.50 -1.10
N GLU A 127 -15.47 -1.21 -0.85
CA GLU A 127 -15.18 -0.22 -1.89
C GLU A 127 -13.98 -0.70 -2.73
N GLU A 128 -14.15 -0.74 -4.06
CA GLU A 128 -13.08 -1.11 -4.99
C GLU A 128 -11.98 -0.04 -4.97
N PHE A 129 -10.86 -0.37 -4.32
CA PHE A 129 -9.64 0.44 -4.37
C PHE A 129 -9.08 0.44 -5.81
N LEU A 130 -8.96 1.63 -6.39
CA LEU A 130 -8.18 1.87 -7.60
C LEU A 130 -6.72 2.03 -7.16
N ALA A 131 -5.82 1.22 -7.73
CA ALA A 131 -4.40 1.59 -7.70
C ALA A 131 -4.25 2.95 -8.38
N PRO A 132 -3.43 3.88 -7.87
CA PRO A 132 -3.25 5.19 -8.49
C PRO A 132 -2.87 5.00 -9.97
N ASP A 133 -3.63 5.63 -10.86
CA ASP A 133 -3.36 5.57 -12.29
C ASP A 133 -2.01 6.22 -12.56
N LEU A 134 -1.02 5.38 -12.83
CA LEU A 134 0.36 5.78 -13.12
C LEU A 134 0.48 6.66 -14.38
N ASN A 135 -0.57 6.79 -15.19
CA ASN A 135 -0.60 7.65 -16.37
C ASN A 135 -1.26 9.02 -16.13
N GLU A 136 -1.91 9.25 -14.98
CA GLU A 136 -2.63 10.49 -14.67
C GLU A 136 -1.88 11.25 -13.57
N TYR A 137 -0.87 12.03 -13.97
CA TYR A 137 -0.34 13.10 -13.11
C TYR A 137 -1.40 14.22 -13.04
N PRO A 138 -1.66 14.86 -11.88
CA PRO A 138 -2.58 15.98 -11.82
C PRO A 138 -2.06 17.13 -12.68
N GLU A 139 -2.92 17.68 -13.54
CA GLU A 139 -2.68 19.02 -14.08
C GLU A 139 -2.59 20.02 -12.91
N GLU A 140 -1.83 21.11 -13.09
CA GLU A 140 -1.69 22.18 -12.10
C GLU A 140 -3.08 22.61 -11.58
N PHE A 141 -3.33 22.35 -10.29
CA PHE A 141 -4.63 22.54 -9.64
C PHE A 141 -5.07 24.00 -9.77
N GLN A 142 -6.18 24.25 -10.47
CA GLN A 142 -6.90 25.52 -10.38
C GLN A 142 -7.96 25.37 -9.28
N PRO A 143 -7.88 26.14 -8.20
CA PRO A 143 -8.84 26.04 -7.10
C PRO A 143 -10.24 26.44 -7.59
N GLU A 144 -11.19 25.53 -7.45
CA GLU A 144 -12.61 25.88 -7.51
C GLU A 144 -12.99 26.60 -6.21
N ASP A 145 -13.64 27.76 -6.35
CA ASP A 145 -14.13 28.58 -5.25
C ASP A 145 -15.19 27.81 -4.44
N TYR A 146 -14.78 27.20 -3.33
CA TYR A 146 -15.71 26.67 -2.34
C TYR A 146 -16.38 27.83 -1.60
N ILE A 147 -17.71 27.91 -1.76
CA ILE A 147 -18.56 28.82 -1.00
C ILE A 147 -18.57 28.36 0.46
N THR A 148 -17.85 29.09 1.32
CA THR A 148 -18.03 29.06 2.78
C THR A 148 -19.48 29.44 3.14
N PRO A 149 -20.18 28.71 4.01
CA PRO A 149 -21.45 29.15 4.56
C PRO A 149 -21.20 30.32 5.53
N SER A 150 -21.39 31.54 5.05
CA SER A 150 -21.44 32.74 5.89
C SER A 150 -22.82 32.88 6.54
N ASP A 151 -22.81 33.07 7.85
CA ASP A 151 -23.78 33.82 8.67
C ASP A 151 -25.27 33.50 8.47
N PHE A 152 -25.81 32.64 9.36
CA PHE A 152 -27.24 32.61 9.64
C PHE A 152 -27.65 33.88 10.39
N ASN A 153 -28.11 34.85 9.61
CA ASN A 153 -28.92 35.95 10.12
C ASN A 153 -30.31 35.43 10.50
N ASN A 154 -30.69 35.68 11.75
CA ASN A 154 -32.05 35.57 12.25
C ASN A 154 -32.98 36.46 11.41
N ASP A 155 -34.00 35.87 10.80
CA ASP A 155 -35.23 36.60 10.48
C ASP A 155 -36.48 35.72 10.63
N LEU A 156 -37.35 36.22 11.51
CA LEU A 156 -38.79 36.02 11.66
C LEU A 156 -39.51 35.18 10.60
N ILE A 157 -40.22 34.15 11.07
CA ILE A 157 -41.53 33.76 10.50
C ILE A 157 -42.52 33.46 11.64
N ASP A 158 -43.45 34.40 11.83
CA ASP A 158 -44.77 34.17 12.45
C ASP A 158 -45.56 33.17 11.59
N SER A 159 -46.18 32.16 12.21
CA SER A 159 -47.42 31.61 11.63
C SER A 159 -48.35 31.01 12.69
N ASP A 160 -49.62 31.37 12.47
CA ASP A 160 -50.81 31.16 13.27
C ASP A 160 -51.14 29.72 13.69
N GLN A 161 -51.68 29.67 14.92
CA GLN A 161 -52.80 28.87 15.40
C GLN A 161 -53.44 27.83 14.45
N THR A 162 -53.51 26.59 14.94
CA THR A 162 -54.74 25.80 14.79
C THR A 162 -54.92 24.86 15.99
N SER A 163 -55.87 25.24 16.85
CA SER A 163 -56.42 24.42 17.92
C SER A 163 -57.24 23.27 17.34
N THR A 164 -56.87 22.02 17.65
CA THR A 164 -57.74 20.85 17.44
C THR A 164 -57.92 20.12 18.77
N THR A 165 -59.13 20.23 19.29
CA THR A 165 -59.63 19.57 20.49
C THR A 165 -59.83 18.09 20.19
N PHE A 166 -59.09 17.20 20.86
CA PHE A 166 -59.43 15.79 20.98
C PHE A 166 -59.44 15.41 22.47
N SER A 167 -60.65 15.14 22.93
CA SER A 167 -60.98 14.54 24.22
C SER A 167 -60.94 13.03 24.07
N GLU A 168 -60.03 12.38 24.79
CA GLU A 168 -60.15 10.96 25.13
C GLU A 168 -59.92 10.76 26.63
N ASP A 169 -60.97 10.22 27.26
CA ASP A 169 -61.01 9.73 28.62
C ASP A 169 -59.97 8.62 28.81
N ASN A 170 -58.97 8.86 29.66
CA ASN A 170 -58.13 7.80 30.20
C ASN A 170 -58.08 7.86 31.73
N LYS A 171 -58.40 6.71 32.32
CA LYS A 171 -58.39 6.41 33.76
C LYS A 171 -57.06 6.83 34.40
N ILE A 172 -57.18 7.74 35.34
CA ILE A 172 -56.11 8.14 36.27
C ILE A 172 -55.87 6.97 37.24
N GLU A 173 -54.81 6.21 37.01
CA GLU A 173 -54.13 5.49 38.09
C GLU A 173 -53.31 6.51 38.89
N SER A 174 -53.62 6.56 40.18
CA SER A 174 -53.00 7.40 41.20
C SER A 174 -51.51 7.04 41.35
N TYR A 175 -50.65 7.63 40.53
CA TYR A 175 -49.22 7.68 40.79
C TYR A 175 -49.00 8.46 42.08
N GLN A 176 -48.60 7.76 43.14
CA GLN A 176 -48.05 8.40 44.33
C GLN A 176 -46.78 9.12 43.90
N GLU A 177 -46.84 10.46 43.90
CA GLU A 177 -45.67 11.30 43.75
C GLU A 177 -44.62 10.84 44.78
N PRO A 178 -43.38 10.54 44.36
CA PRO A 178 -42.32 10.27 45.30
C PRO A 178 -42.17 11.50 46.18
N ILE A 179 -42.26 11.27 47.48
CA ILE A 179 -42.00 12.26 48.54
C ILE A 179 -40.64 12.89 48.23
N PHE A 180 -40.67 14.15 47.76
CA PHE A 180 -39.48 14.97 47.62
C PHE A 180 -38.83 15.06 49.01
N ASP A 181 -37.67 14.42 49.15
CA ASP A 181 -36.82 14.57 50.32
C ASP A 181 -36.23 15.99 50.26
N ASP A 182 -36.87 16.93 50.96
CA ASP A 182 -36.55 18.38 51.01
C ASP A 182 -35.15 18.70 51.59
N THR A 183 -34.27 17.70 51.77
CA THR A 183 -33.05 17.84 52.56
C THR A 183 -31.81 18.33 51.80
N GLU A 184 -31.85 18.44 50.47
CA GLU A 184 -30.72 19.01 49.70
C GLU A 184 -31.22 19.99 48.64
N GLN A 185 -31.70 21.15 49.10
CA GLN A 185 -32.03 22.25 48.21
C GLN A 185 -30.73 22.79 47.58
N LEU A 186 -30.50 22.45 46.31
CA LEU A 186 -29.41 22.98 45.50
C LEU A 186 -29.40 24.52 45.55
N SER A 187 -28.21 25.11 45.61
CA SER A 187 -28.11 26.57 45.54
C SER A 187 -28.64 27.07 44.21
N LEU A 188 -29.17 28.30 44.22
CA LEU A 188 -29.72 28.93 43.02
C LEU A 188 -28.65 29.06 41.93
N GLU A 189 -27.41 29.34 42.34
CA GLU A 189 -26.26 29.46 41.46
C GLU A 189 -25.95 28.13 40.76
N LEU A 190 -25.88 27.01 41.50
CA LEU A 190 -25.61 25.70 40.92
C LEU A 190 -26.71 25.27 39.94
N THR A 191 -27.97 25.51 40.31
CA THR A 191 -29.13 25.21 39.44
C THR A 191 -29.08 26.05 38.16
N THR A 192 -28.64 27.31 38.26
CA THR A 192 -28.48 28.20 37.11
C THR A 192 -27.38 27.69 36.18
N GLU A 193 -26.20 27.36 36.71
CA GLU A 193 -25.10 26.83 35.89
C GLU A 193 -25.47 25.51 35.21
N LEU A 194 -26.09 24.57 35.95
CA LEU A 194 -26.59 23.31 35.37
C LEU A 194 -27.62 23.55 34.26
N GLY A 195 -28.52 24.51 34.46
CA GLY A 195 -29.51 24.90 33.45
C GLY A 195 -28.88 25.46 32.18
N ILE A 196 -27.82 26.25 32.30
CA ILE A 196 -27.07 26.79 31.15
C ILE A 196 -26.32 25.65 30.42
N ILE A 197 -25.68 24.75 31.17
CA ILE A 197 -25.00 23.58 30.56
C ILE A 197 -26.00 22.71 29.79
N GLN A 198 -27.18 22.44 30.36
CA GLN A 198 -28.22 21.63 29.73
C GLN A 198 -28.75 22.22 28.41
N GLN A 199 -28.65 23.54 28.21
CA GLN A 199 -29.08 24.19 26.98
C GLN A 199 -28.17 23.89 25.79
N GLU A 200 -26.91 23.53 26.03
CA GLU A 200 -25.89 23.39 24.99
C GLU A 200 -25.25 22.01 24.93
N TYR A 201 -25.09 21.34 26.08
CA TYR A 201 -24.40 20.05 26.17
C TYR A 201 -25.25 19.04 26.93
N ALA A 202 -25.16 17.78 26.47
CA ALA A 202 -25.63 16.66 27.26
C ALA A 202 -24.68 16.42 28.44
N TYR A 203 -25.23 16.07 29.60
CA TYR A 203 -24.44 15.66 30.75
C TYR A 203 -25.17 14.62 31.59
N ASP A 204 -24.39 13.79 32.30
CA ASP A 204 -24.87 12.85 33.31
C ASP A 204 -24.34 13.24 34.68
N GLN A 205 -25.13 13.03 35.73
CA GLN A 205 -24.68 13.24 37.10
C GLN A 205 -23.68 12.15 37.51
N LYS A 206 -22.56 12.55 38.11
CA LYS A 206 -21.51 11.69 38.62
C LYS A 206 -21.53 11.68 40.16
N GLY A 207 -22.13 10.65 40.74
CA GLY A 207 -22.18 10.48 42.19
C GLY A 207 -23.38 11.21 42.83
N SER A 208 -23.24 11.62 44.10
CA SER A 208 -24.35 12.16 44.88
C SER A 208 -24.56 13.67 44.75
N SER A 209 -23.52 14.43 44.41
CA SER A 209 -23.64 15.88 44.18
C SER A 209 -24.21 16.14 42.79
N ALA A 210 -25.22 17.02 42.67
CA ALA A 210 -25.78 17.37 41.36
C ALA A 210 -24.81 18.20 40.50
N ALA A 211 -23.80 18.82 41.10
CA ALA A 211 -22.78 19.62 40.43
C ALA A 211 -21.46 18.84 40.16
N ASP A 212 -21.45 17.53 40.43
CA ASP A 212 -20.42 16.62 39.93
C ASP A 212 -21.03 15.88 38.72
N ILE A 213 -20.58 16.21 37.52
CA ILE A 213 -21.20 15.78 36.26
C ILE A 213 -20.15 15.27 35.26
N ASN A 214 -20.61 14.47 34.30
CA ASN A 214 -19.89 14.09 33.09
C ASN A 214 -20.53 14.80 31.90
N VAL A 215 -19.82 15.72 31.27
CA VAL A 215 -20.29 16.45 30.08
C VAL A 215 -19.83 15.73 28.81
N TYR A 216 -20.73 15.56 27.85
CA TYR A 216 -20.45 14.94 26.56
C TYR A 216 -20.16 16.01 25.51
N ILE A 217 -18.90 16.09 25.06
CA ILE A 217 -18.45 17.01 24.01
C ILE A 217 -18.23 16.23 22.73
N THR A 218 -19.11 16.40 21.74
CA THR A 218 -19.02 15.74 20.44
C THR A 218 -18.35 16.67 19.43
N ILE A 219 -17.13 16.35 19.01
CA ILE A 219 -16.38 17.15 18.02
C ILE A 219 -16.70 16.68 16.60
N THR A 220 -16.81 15.37 16.40
CA THR A 220 -17.12 14.75 15.11
C THR A 220 -18.18 13.66 15.31
N LEU A 221 -18.76 13.15 14.23
CA LEU A 221 -19.75 12.06 14.30
C LEU A 221 -19.21 10.78 14.97
N SER A 222 -17.88 10.63 15.01
CA SER A 222 -17.22 9.45 15.57
C SER A 222 -16.48 9.72 16.89
N LYS A 223 -16.39 10.99 17.32
CA LYS A 223 -15.61 11.38 18.50
C LYS A 223 -16.43 12.24 19.46
N THR A 224 -16.83 11.59 20.55
CA THR A 224 -17.40 12.22 21.74
C THR A 224 -16.47 12.01 22.92
N PHE A 225 -16.12 13.09 23.60
CA PHE A 225 -15.33 13.09 24.82
C PHE A 225 -16.22 13.22 26.05
N ILE A 226 -15.90 12.45 27.09
CA ILE A 226 -16.59 12.53 28.38
C ILE A 226 -15.70 13.31 29.34
N ILE A 227 -16.11 14.52 29.67
CA ILE A 227 -15.36 15.43 30.55
C ILE A 227 -15.99 15.41 31.92
N SER A 228 -15.26 14.90 32.92
CA SER A 228 -15.70 14.96 34.31
C SER A 228 -15.45 16.35 34.87
N LEU A 229 -16.49 16.97 35.42
CA LEU A 229 -16.49 18.32 35.95
C LEU A 229 -17.17 18.33 37.31
N ASN A 230 -16.48 18.82 38.34
CA ASN A 230 -17.04 19.03 39.66
C ASN A 230 -16.96 20.51 40.06
N PHE A 231 -18.12 21.14 40.17
CA PHE A 231 -18.28 22.54 40.57
C PHE A 231 -19.19 22.69 41.79
N THR A 232 -19.23 21.66 42.66
CA THR A 232 -20.06 21.65 43.89
C THR A 232 -19.80 22.85 44.81
N ASN A 233 -18.60 23.44 44.74
CA ASN A 233 -18.21 24.60 45.54
C ASN A 233 -18.30 25.94 44.79
N PHE A 234 -19.05 26.03 43.67
CA PHE A 234 -19.22 27.28 42.93
C PHE A 234 -19.67 28.42 43.86
N PRO A 235 -19.02 29.61 43.83
CA PRO A 235 -18.19 30.17 42.75
C PRO A 235 -16.68 29.83 42.82
N GLU A 236 -16.25 28.91 43.68
CA GLU A 236 -14.85 28.46 43.68
C GLU A 236 -14.47 27.72 42.38
N LYS A 237 -13.17 27.68 42.11
CA LYS A 237 -12.64 27.08 40.88
C LYS A 237 -13.10 25.63 40.73
N PRO A 238 -13.69 25.25 39.58
CA PRO A 238 -14.15 23.89 39.36
C PRO A 238 -12.98 22.92 39.16
N LEU A 239 -13.19 21.65 39.48
CA LEU A 239 -12.26 20.57 39.20
C LEU A 239 -12.62 19.90 37.87
N ILE A 240 -11.68 19.85 36.94
CA ILE A 240 -11.85 19.22 35.62
C ILE A 240 -10.93 18.02 35.51
N SER A 241 -11.49 16.89 35.09
CA SER A 241 -10.75 15.68 34.76
C SER A 241 -11.03 15.31 33.30
N LEU A 242 -9.97 15.40 32.50
CA LEU A 242 -9.98 15.05 31.07
C LEU A 242 -9.67 13.56 30.87
N PRO A 243 -10.23 12.89 29.85
CA PRO A 243 -9.79 11.55 29.44
C PRO A 243 -8.34 11.61 28.94
N ASP A 244 -7.61 10.49 29.03
CA ASP A 244 -6.16 10.47 28.76
C ASP A 244 -5.82 10.89 27.33
N GLU A 245 -6.66 10.53 26.35
CA GLU A 245 -6.54 10.98 24.95
C GLU A 245 -6.51 12.52 24.83
N VAL A 246 -7.36 13.21 25.59
CA VAL A 246 -7.45 14.68 25.59
C VAL A 246 -6.33 15.31 26.43
N LYS A 247 -5.90 14.64 27.51
CA LYS A 247 -4.75 15.08 28.31
C LYS A 247 -3.47 15.08 27.48
N ASN A 248 -3.30 14.13 26.56
CA ASN A 248 -2.11 14.07 25.70
C ASN A 248 -1.99 15.31 24.80
N ILE A 249 -3.12 15.86 24.35
CA ILE A 249 -3.17 17.07 23.51
C ILE A 249 -3.06 18.35 24.34
N LEU A 250 -3.88 18.48 25.38
CA LEU A 250 -4.01 19.73 26.14
C LEU A 250 -3.07 19.82 27.34
N ILE A 251 -2.33 18.75 27.66
CA ILE A 251 -1.39 18.57 28.77
C ILE A 251 -2.04 18.77 30.14
N ASP A 252 -2.32 20.02 30.50
CA ASP A 252 -2.85 20.45 31.79
C ASP A 252 -3.93 21.52 31.58
N PRO A 253 -5.22 21.23 31.89
CA PRO A 253 -6.32 22.17 31.68
C PRO A 253 -6.10 23.49 32.42
N GLU A 254 -5.40 23.49 33.56
CA GLU A 254 -5.17 24.72 34.32
C GLU A 254 -4.18 25.68 33.65
N LYS A 255 -3.29 25.14 32.81
CA LYS A 255 -2.31 25.93 32.06
C LYS A 255 -2.84 26.31 30.69
N THR A 256 -3.64 25.42 30.11
CA THR A 256 -4.09 25.53 28.73
C THR A 256 -5.39 26.32 28.63
N LEU A 257 -6.34 26.23 29.56
CA LEU A 257 -7.61 26.95 29.50
C LEU A 257 -7.50 28.32 30.18
N ASP A 258 -7.69 29.39 29.42
CA ASP A 258 -7.58 30.78 29.88
C ASP A 258 -8.68 31.12 30.91
N THR A 259 -9.88 30.54 30.74
CA THR A 259 -10.99 30.65 31.69
C THR A 259 -10.62 30.10 33.07
N LEU A 260 -9.93 28.95 33.14
CA LEU A 260 -9.46 28.36 34.40
C LEU A 260 -8.24 29.07 34.97
N LYS A 261 -7.31 29.46 34.12
CA LYS A 261 -6.05 30.12 34.50
C LYS A 261 -6.30 31.46 35.17
N ASN A 262 -7.30 32.20 34.69
CA ASN A 262 -7.65 33.54 35.19
C ASN A 262 -8.90 33.53 36.09
N TRP A 263 -9.23 32.38 36.69
CA TRP A 263 -10.44 32.22 37.51
C TRP A 263 -10.46 33.20 38.70
N ASN A 264 -11.62 33.83 38.93
CA ASN A 264 -11.83 34.77 40.02
C ASN A 264 -13.13 34.45 40.75
N SER A 265 -13.07 33.85 41.94
CA SER A 265 -14.26 33.46 42.73
C SER A 265 -15.18 34.64 43.12
N LYS A 266 -14.73 35.90 43.00
CA LYS A 266 -15.58 37.09 43.24
C LYS A 266 -16.42 37.49 42.03
N ASN A 267 -15.98 37.10 40.84
CA ASN A 267 -16.66 37.35 39.58
C ASN A 267 -16.36 36.16 38.66
N PRO A 268 -16.88 34.96 39.00
CA PRO A 268 -16.60 33.75 38.25
C PRO A 268 -17.16 33.90 36.85
N VAL A 269 -16.45 33.33 35.87
CA VAL A 269 -17.05 33.09 34.55
C VAL A 269 -18.03 31.92 34.66
N HIS A 270 -18.96 31.81 33.72
CA HIS A 270 -19.87 30.68 33.72
C HIS A 270 -19.11 29.39 33.43
N ILE A 271 -19.55 28.29 34.02
CA ILE A 271 -18.95 26.97 33.82
C ILE A 271 -19.02 26.57 32.34
N ILE A 272 -20.09 26.97 31.65
CA ILE A 272 -20.27 26.76 30.21
C ILE A 272 -19.13 27.35 29.37
N ASP A 273 -18.55 28.48 29.81
CA ASP A 273 -17.48 29.14 29.06
C ASP A 273 -16.19 28.31 29.08
N ILE A 274 -15.96 27.54 30.14
CA ILE A 274 -14.85 26.58 30.19
C ILE A 274 -15.08 25.43 29.20
N ILE A 275 -16.32 24.92 29.12
CA ILE A 275 -16.68 23.82 28.21
C ILE A 275 -16.55 24.26 26.75
N ARG A 276 -17.05 25.45 26.41
CA ARG A 276 -16.91 26.06 25.08
C ARG A 276 -15.46 26.33 24.70
N GLU A 277 -14.64 26.79 25.65
CA GLU A 277 -13.20 26.98 25.41
C GLU A 277 -12.52 25.63 25.11
N LEU A 278 -12.85 24.60 25.91
CA LEU A 278 -12.34 23.24 25.70
C LEU A 278 -12.74 22.68 24.34
N GLU A 279 -14.01 22.81 23.95
CA GLU A 279 -14.52 22.42 22.63
C GLU A 279 -13.76 23.12 21.50
N ARG A 280 -13.59 24.45 21.60
CA ARG A 280 -12.84 25.23 20.60
C ARG A 280 -11.40 24.74 20.44
N LYS A 281 -10.75 24.37 21.54
CA LYS A 281 -9.38 23.81 21.51
C LYS A 281 -9.33 22.38 20.98
N LEU A 282 -10.42 21.63 21.02
CA LEU A 282 -10.52 20.29 20.44
C LEU A 282 -11.02 20.28 18.99
N TYR A 283 -11.55 21.41 18.50
CA TYR A 283 -12.16 21.49 17.17
C TYR A 283 -11.19 21.14 16.03
N PHE A 284 -9.87 21.37 16.20
CA PHE A 284 -8.87 20.98 15.19
C PHE A 284 -8.87 19.47 14.88
N ILE A 285 -9.36 18.61 15.81
CA ILE A 285 -9.51 17.17 15.57
C ILE A 285 -10.40 16.90 14.36
N LYS A 286 -11.37 17.78 14.06
CA LYS A 286 -12.18 17.68 12.84
C LYS A 286 -11.33 17.82 11.56
N GLU A 287 -10.35 18.71 11.58
CA GLU A 287 -9.41 18.89 10.45
C GLU A 287 -8.49 17.68 10.31
N ILE A 288 -8.01 17.15 11.44
CA ILE A 288 -7.24 15.89 11.50
C ILE A 288 -8.02 14.72 10.92
N GLU A 289 -9.30 14.55 11.28
CA GLU A 289 -10.14 13.49 10.72
C GLU A 289 -10.35 13.66 9.21
N SER A 290 -10.47 14.89 8.72
CA SER A 290 -10.54 15.17 7.28
C SER A 290 -9.27 14.71 6.56
N GLN A 291 -8.10 15.06 7.10
CA GLN A 291 -6.81 14.63 6.57
C GLN A 291 -6.66 13.10 6.61
N TYR A 292 -7.05 12.46 7.71
CA TYR A 292 -7.10 11.00 7.82
C TYR A 292 -8.01 10.38 6.76
N LYS A 293 -9.16 10.98 6.47
CA LYS A 293 -10.08 10.49 5.44
C LYS A 293 -9.45 10.57 4.05
N HIS A 294 -8.71 11.63 3.73
CA HIS A 294 -7.99 11.73 2.44
C HIS A 294 -6.92 10.64 2.33
N ILE A 295 -6.13 10.43 3.38
CA ILE A 295 -5.08 9.39 3.38
C ILE A 295 -5.70 7.99 3.28
N SER A 296 -6.71 7.69 4.09
CA SER A 296 -7.37 6.37 4.09
C SER A 296 -8.20 6.08 2.84
N GLY A 297 -8.56 7.12 2.06
CA GLY A 297 -9.16 6.96 0.74
C GLY A 297 -8.20 6.39 -0.31
N GLU A 298 -6.89 6.53 -0.11
CA GLU A 298 -5.86 6.06 -1.04
C GLU A 298 -5.01 4.91 -0.50
N TYR A 299 -4.76 4.92 0.81
CA TYR A 299 -3.84 4.01 1.47
C TYR A 299 -4.54 3.21 2.55
N GLN A 300 -4.11 1.96 2.74
CA GLN A 300 -4.50 1.21 3.93
C GLN A 300 -3.88 1.86 5.17
N CYS A 301 -4.72 2.14 6.15
CA CYS A 301 -4.36 2.86 7.35
C CYS A 301 -4.80 2.11 8.62
N GLU A 302 -3.94 2.12 9.64
CA GLU A 302 -4.24 1.63 10.97
C GLU A 302 -4.15 2.78 11.98
N LYS A 303 -5.19 2.98 12.78
CA LYS A 303 -5.15 3.95 13.88
C LYS A 303 -4.19 3.47 14.96
N ILE A 304 -3.36 4.38 15.46
CA ILE A 304 -2.48 4.08 16.59
C ILE A 304 -3.33 4.15 17.87
N PRO A 305 -3.35 3.10 18.71
CA PRO A 305 -4.04 3.14 20.00
C PRO A 305 -3.53 4.34 20.83
N ASP A 306 -4.43 4.98 21.56
CA ASP A 306 -4.13 6.11 22.46
C ASP A 306 -3.64 7.41 21.78
N SER A 307 -3.59 7.46 20.45
CA SER A 307 -3.35 8.68 19.68
C SER A 307 -4.60 9.14 18.93
N LEU A 308 -4.86 10.44 18.99
CA LEU A 308 -5.93 11.10 18.24
C LEU A 308 -5.46 11.66 16.89
N THR A 309 -4.15 11.83 16.73
CA THR A 309 -3.54 12.53 15.59
C THR A 309 -2.65 11.65 14.73
N SER A 310 -2.26 10.47 15.24
CA SER A 310 -1.28 9.62 14.58
C SER A 310 -1.92 8.39 13.91
N VAL A 311 -1.43 8.06 12.73
CA VAL A 311 -1.88 6.94 11.90
C VAL A 311 -0.68 6.18 11.34
N LYS A 312 -0.80 4.86 11.22
CA LYS A 312 0.12 4.01 10.45
C LYS A 312 -0.41 3.88 9.03
N VAL A 313 0.41 4.21 8.05
CA VAL A 313 0.11 4.11 6.63
C VAL A 313 0.89 2.95 6.03
N HIS A 314 0.20 2.07 5.32
CA HIS A 314 0.78 0.88 4.69
C HIS A 314 1.18 1.23 3.25
N LEU A 315 2.49 1.16 2.98
CA LEU A 315 3.05 1.36 1.65
C LEU A 315 3.47 0.02 1.06
N LEU A 316 2.84 -0.36 -0.05
CA LEU A 316 3.18 -1.57 -0.80
C LEU A 316 4.13 -1.20 -1.93
N THR A 317 5.25 -1.90 -2.01
CA THR A 317 6.23 -1.71 -3.08
C THR A 317 5.89 -2.52 -4.32
N TYR A 318 6.56 -2.19 -5.43
CA TYR A 318 6.56 -3.01 -6.65
C TYR A 318 6.84 -4.51 -6.43
N GLY A 319 7.65 -4.86 -5.43
CA GLY A 319 7.97 -6.25 -5.08
C GLY A 319 6.98 -6.89 -4.11
N PHE A 320 5.84 -6.26 -3.83
CA PHE A 320 4.84 -6.63 -2.82
C PHE A 320 5.40 -6.69 -1.39
N LYS A 321 6.53 -6.05 -1.13
CA LYS A 321 7.00 -5.81 0.24
C LYS A 321 6.21 -4.63 0.82
N GLU A 322 5.71 -4.82 2.02
CA GLU A 322 4.95 -3.81 2.77
C GLU A 322 5.85 -3.06 3.75
N TYR A 323 5.65 -1.75 3.86
CA TYR A 323 6.28 -0.87 4.83
C TYR A 323 5.24 -0.08 5.61
N LEU A 324 5.48 0.11 6.89
CA LEU A 324 4.61 0.90 7.77
C LEU A 324 5.24 2.26 8.02
N VAL A 325 4.57 3.33 7.61
CA VAL A 325 4.96 4.71 7.87
C VAL A 325 4.09 5.27 8.98
N VAL A 326 4.69 5.80 10.04
CA VAL A 326 3.93 6.50 11.08
C VAL A 326 3.85 7.96 10.71
N LEU A 327 2.62 8.46 10.62
CA LEU A 327 2.30 9.85 10.32
C LEU A 327 1.59 10.46 11.53
N ASP A 328 2.12 11.54 12.07
CA ASP A 328 1.51 12.29 13.15
C ASP A 328 1.07 13.68 12.68
N LEU A 329 -0.24 13.89 12.72
CA LEU A 329 -0.91 15.09 12.24
C LEU A 329 -1.06 16.16 13.32
N GLU A 330 -0.54 15.96 14.55
CA GLU A 330 -0.62 16.93 15.65
C GLU A 330 -0.22 18.37 15.24
N PRO A 331 0.80 18.60 14.39
CA PRO A 331 1.18 19.96 13.99
C PRO A 331 0.24 20.67 13.02
N TYR A 332 -0.78 19.99 12.47
CA TYR A 332 -1.65 20.56 11.42
C TYR A 332 -2.24 21.92 11.87
N PRO A 333 -2.23 22.96 11.01
CA PRO A 333 -2.01 22.94 9.55
C PRO A 333 -0.55 22.99 9.09
N LYS A 334 0.43 22.81 9.99
CA LYS A 334 1.85 22.66 9.60
C LYS A 334 2.13 21.25 9.06
N PRO A 335 3.27 21.05 8.37
CA PRO A 335 3.64 19.73 7.89
C PRO A 335 3.62 18.68 9.01
N PRO A 336 3.13 17.47 8.73
CA PRO A 336 3.06 16.40 9.72
C PRO A 336 4.44 15.87 10.08
N ILE A 337 4.53 15.21 11.24
CA ILE A 337 5.73 14.49 11.65
C ILE A 337 5.66 13.09 11.03
N ILE A 338 6.72 12.67 10.34
CA ILE A 338 6.77 11.39 9.64
C ILE A 338 7.91 10.56 10.21
N GLU A 339 7.60 9.35 10.66
CA GLU A 339 8.59 8.37 11.07
C GLU A 339 8.65 7.22 10.06
N LEU A 340 9.77 7.16 9.35
CA LEU A 340 10.06 6.09 8.38
C LEU A 340 10.88 4.99 9.06
N PRO A 341 10.58 3.69 8.83
CA PRO A 341 11.45 2.60 9.20
C PRO A 341 12.85 2.77 8.59
N SER A 342 13.90 2.32 9.27
CA SER A 342 15.28 2.47 8.80
C SER A 342 15.51 1.87 7.41
N GLU A 343 14.87 0.73 7.11
CA GLU A 343 14.91 0.12 5.78
C GLU A 343 14.33 1.03 4.70
N LEU A 344 13.22 1.72 5.01
CA LEU A 344 12.55 2.61 4.08
C LEU A 344 13.35 3.90 3.87
N GLN A 345 13.97 4.42 4.92
CA GLN A 345 14.90 5.56 4.82
C GLN A 345 16.06 5.27 3.87
N HIS A 346 16.61 4.04 3.92
CA HIS A 346 17.67 3.62 3.00
C HIS A 346 17.18 3.48 1.56
N ILE A 347 15.94 3.02 1.35
CA ILE A 347 15.35 2.90 0.01
C ILE A 347 15.10 4.27 -0.60
N ILE A 348 14.51 5.20 0.16
CA ILE A 348 14.17 6.53 -0.34
C ILE A 348 15.44 7.35 -0.58
N ASN A 349 16.43 7.24 0.32
CA ASN A 349 17.73 7.92 0.26
C ASN A 349 17.62 9.46 0.08
N VAL A 350 16.50 10.04 0.56
CA VAL A 350 16.23 11.48 0.60
C VAL A 350 15.66 11.79 1.99
N PRO A 351 16.20 12.77 2.72
CA PRO A 351 15.61 13.22 3.98
C PRO A 351 14.17 13.71 3.77
N ILE A 352 13.25 13.39 4.70
CA ILE A 352 11.84 13.85 4.64
C ILE A 352 11.75 15.37 4.47
N SER A 353 12.64 16.10 5.14
CA SER A 353 12.68 17.55 5.06
C SER A 353 12.94 18.07 3.64
N GLU A 354 13.58 17.29 2.76
CA GLU A 354 13.93 17.66 1.37
C GLU A 354 12.89 17.21 0.33
N LEU A 355 11.79 16.56 0.76
CA LEU A 355 10.69 16.20 -0.13
C LEU A 355 10.03 17.46 -0.71
N LYS A 356 9.62 17.40 -1.98
CA LYS A 356 9.03 18.56 -2.67
C LYS A 356 7.73 18.98 -2.03
N SER A 357 6.85 18.03 -1.75
CA SER A 357 5.57 18.22 -1.04
C SER A 357 5.77 18.85 0.33
N PHE A 358 6.86 18.52 1.02
CA PHE A 358 7.20 19.11 2.32
C PHE A 358 7.72 20.55 2.17
N HIS A 359 8.54 20.82 1.13
CA HIS A 359 9.05 22.16 0.81
C HIS A 359 7.97 23.12 0.30
N SER A 360 7.00 22.61 -0.46
CA SER A 360 5.91 23.38 -1.04
C SER A 360 4.66 23.42 -0.16
N TRP A 361 4.77 23.06 1.12
CA TRP A 361 3.64 23.00 2.03
C TRP A 361 3.04 24.39 2.27
N ILE A 362 1.74 24.52 2.02
CA ILE A 362 0.94 25.72 2.29
C ILE A 362 -0.10 25.38 3.35
N GLU A 363 -0.05 26.08 4.49
CA GLU A 363 -0.94 25.83 5.63
C GLU A 363 -2.42 25.93 5.21
N ASN A 364 -3.20 24.87 5.49
CA ASN A 364 -4.63 24.71 5.17
C ASN A 364 -4.97 24.48 3.68
N GLU A 365 -3.98 24.50 2.78
CA GLU A 365 -4.17 24.22 1.35
C GLU A 365 -3.56 22.87 0.95
N THR A 366 -2.44 22.49 1.56
CA THR A 366 -1.76 21.22 1.26
C THR A 366 -2.27 20.10 2.16
N ASP A 367 -2.65 18.99 1.56
CA ASP A 367 -3.06 17.79 2.29
C ASP A 367 -1.87 16.90 2.66
N ALA A 368 -1.96 16.24 3.81
CA ALA A 368 -0.93 15.31 4.27
C ALA A 368 -0.73 14.12 3.32
N VAL A 369 -1.77 13.75 2.55
CA VAL A 369 -1.71 12.66 1.56
C VAL A 369 -0.70 12.94 0.45
N GLU A 370 -0.42 14.20 0.10
CA GLU A 370 0.56 14.55 -0.93
C GLU A 370 1.98 14.13 -0.53
N ILE A 371 2.33 14.24 0.76
CA ILE A 371 3.64 13.78 1.24
C ILE A 371 3.71 12.25 1.18
N ILE A 372 2.62 11.56 1.53
CA ILE A 372 2.54 10.10 1.43
C ILE A 372 2.65 9.63 -0.02
N ARG A 373 2.02 10.32 -0.99
CA ARG A 373 2.16 10.04 -2.42
C ARG A 373 3.60 10.18 -2.90
N GLU A 374 4.29 11.25 -2.52
CA GLU A 374 5.70 11.43 -2.89
C GLU A 374 6.60 10.34 -2.29
N ILE A 375 6.38 9.99 -1.02
CA ILE A 375 7.08 8.88 -0.36
C ILE A 375 6.80 7.56 -1.08
N SER A 376 5.53 7.24 -1.35
CA SER A 376 5.13 6.01 -2.05
C SER A 376 5.79 5.93 -3.42
N TRP A 377 5.80 7.03 -4.18
CA TRP A 377 6.47 7.09 -5.48
C TRP A 377 7.97 6.84 -5.40
N LEU A 378 8.67 7.46 -4.44
CA LEU A 378 10.11 7.23 -4.22
C LEU A 378 10.39 5.78 -3.84
N VAL A 379 9.54 5.20 -2.99
CA VAL A 379 9.64 3.81 -2.56
C VAL A 379 9.45 2.88 -3.75
N ASP A 380 8.42 3.07 -4.57
CA ASP A 380 8.16 2.25 -5.74
C ASP A 380 9.27 2.34 -6.78
N LYS A 381 9.70 3.57 -7.08
CA LYS A 381 10.79 3.84 -8.00
C LYS A 381 12.07 3.14 -7.58
N ASN A 382 12.52 3.36 -6.34
CA ASN A 382 13.80 2.84 -5.87
C ASN A 382 13.72 1.32 -5.62
N SER A 383 12.58 0.81 -5.17
CA SER A 383 12.34 -0.64 -5.03
C SER A 383 12.41 -1.35 -6.38
N ARG A 384 11.81 -0.76 -7.43
CA ARG A 384 11.92 -1.29 -8.78
C ARG A 384 13.35 -1.28 -9.30
N ILE A 385 14.07 -0.18 -9.15
CA ILE A 385 15.46 -0.07 -9.61
C ILE A 385 16.31 -1.16 -8.92
N ASN A 386 16.19 -1.30 -7.60
CA ASN A 386 16.90 -2.33 -6.85
C ASN A 386 16.52 -3.74 -7.32
N PHE A 387 15.23 -3.99 -7.52
CA PHE A 387 14.72 -5.25 -8.04
C PHE A 387 15.32 -5.60 -9.41
N GLU A 388 15.31 -4.66 -10.35
CA GLU A 388 15.86 -4.88 -11.70
C GLU A 388 17.38 -5.09 -11.67
N ILE A 389 18.10 -4.36 -10.82
CA ILE A 389 19.54 -4.53 -10.64
C ILE A 389 19.85 -5.93 -10.09
N ASP A 390 19.10 -6.39 -9.10
CA ASP A 390 19.30 -7.71 -8.51
C ASP A 390 19.01 -8.82 -9.53
N LEU A 391 17.95 -8.67 -10.33
CA LEU A 391 17.65 -9.58 -11.44
C LEU A 391 18.78 -9.60 -12.48
N LEU A 392 19.40 -8.45 -12.77
CA LEU A 392 20.54 -8.37 -13.68
C LEU A 392 21.80 -9.01 -13.07
N LYS A 393 22.07 -8.85 -11.78
CA LYS A 393 23.23 -9.46 -11.07
C LYS A 393 23.19 -10.98 -11.14
N ASP A 394 22.00 -11.58 -11.13
CA ASP A 394 21.83 -13.03 -11.30
C ASP A 394 22.27 -13.54 -12.69
N HIS A 395 22.31 -12.65 -13.69
CA HIS A 395 22.67 -12.98 -15.07
C HIS A 395 24.05 -12.48 -15.49
N TYR A 396 24.54 -11.38 -14.92
CA TYR A 396 25.80 -10.76 -15.31
C TYR A 396 26.72 -10.52 -14.10
N LYS A 397 27.96 -11.00 -14.20
CA LYS A 397 28.92 -10.97 -13.08
C LYS A 397 29.44 -9.57 -12.73
N ASN A 398 29.50 -8.68 -13.72
CA ASN A 398 30.18 -7.39 -13.65
C ASN A 398 29.16 -6.26 -13.84
N ILE A 399 28.31 -6.07 -12.82
CA ILE A 399 27.35 -4.97 -12.75
C ILE A 399 27.73 -4.05 -11.60
N LYS A 400 27.72 -2.75 -11.86
CA LYS A 400 27.89 -1.71 -10.83
C LYS A 400 26.80 -0.68 -11.00
N TYR A 401 26.05 -0.42 -9.94
CA TYR A 401 25.07 0.66 -9.88
C TYR A 401 25.54 1.72 -8.89
N ASP A 402 25.53 2.97 -9.32
CA ASP A 402 25.74 4.13 -8.46
C ASP A 402 24.40 4.85 -8.24
N PRO A 403 23.81 4.79 -7.04
CA PRO A 403 22.53 5.42 -6.74
C PRO A 403 22.60 6.96 -6.74
N ILE A 404 23.77 7.56 -6.56
CA ILE A 404 23.93 9.02 -6.51
C ILE A 404 23.83 9.61 -7.91
N THR A 405 24.52 8.99 -8.88
CA THR A 405 24.50 9.42 -10.28
C THR A 405 23.38 8.76 -11.08
N ALA A 406 22.71 7.76 -10.50
CA ALA A 406 21.74 6.89 -11.15
C ALA A 406 22.31 6.21 -12.42
N ILE A 407 23.61 5.88 -12.39
CA ILE A 407 24.32 5.25 -13.50
C ILE A 407 24.49 3.75 -13.22
N LEU A 408 24.05 2.93 -14.16
CA LEU A 408 24.25 1.49 -14.18
C LEU A 408 25.30 1.13 -15.23
N LEU A 409 26.40 0.53 -14.80
CA LEU A 409 27.45 -0.01 -15.64
C LEU A 409 27.31 -1.53 -15.73
N VAL A 410 27.21 -2.05 -16.95
CA VAL A 410 27.09 -3.48 -17.21
C VAL A 410 28.15 -3.92 -18.20
N GLU A 411 28.97 -4.89 -17.79
CA GLU A 411 29.95 -5.52 -18.67
C GLU A 411 29.42 -6.88 -19.15
N MET A 412 29.27 -7.02 -20.47
CA MET A 412 28.83 -8.25 -21.12
C MET A 412 29.96 -8.81 -21.97
N LYS A 413 30.31 -10.08 -21.74
CA LYS A 413 31.31 -10.77 -22.55
C LYS A 413 30.63 -11.47 -23.71
N GLY A 414 30.94 -11.03 -24.93
CA GLY A 414 30.54 -11.69 -26.17
C GLY A 414 31.74 -12.40 -26.80
N LYS A 415 31.67 -13.72 -26.96
CA LYS A 415 32.70 -14.43 -27.73
C LYS A 415 32.43 -14.34 -29.22
N MET A 416 33.30 -13.64 -29.94
CA MET A 416 33.40 -13.70 -31.39
C MET A 416 34.54 -14.65 -31.78
N LYS A 417 34.49 -15.26 -32.97
CA LYS A 417 35.42 -16.34 -33.35
C LYS A 417 36.91 -15.97 -33.30
N THR A 418 37.25 -14.69 -33.41
CA THR A 418 38.65 -14.21 -33.44
C THR A 418 39.11 -13.67 -32.10
N GLU A 419 38.23 -13.05 -31.31
CA GLU A 419 38.58 -12.37 -30.06
C GLU A 419 37.38 -12.38 -29.09
N ASP A 420 37.68 -12.51 -27.79
CA ASP A 420 36.70 -12.29 -26.73
C ASP A 420 36.43 -10.77 -26.65
N LEU A 421 35.28 -10.33 -27.16
CA LEU A 421 34.88 -8.93 -27.08
C LEU A 421 34.13 -8.69 -25.76
N THR A 422 34.54 -7.64 -25.08
CA THR A 422 33.85 -7.16 -23.88
C THR A 422 33.06 -5.93 -24.27
N PHE A 423 31.75 -5.98 -24.08
CA PHE A 423 30.84 -4.86 -24.31
C PHE A 423 30.55 -4.20 -22.97
N GLU A 424 30.94 -2.95 -22.82
CA GLU A 424 30.62 -2.14 -21.65
C GLU A 424 29.48 -1.20 -21.98
N PHE A 425 28.40 -1.30 -21.22
CA PHE A 425 27.23 -0.46 -21.34
C PHE A 425 27.14 0.47 -20.14
N GLN A 426 26.93 1.76 -20.42
CA GLN A 426 26.56 2.75 -19.43
C GLN A 426 25.09 3.12 -19.66
N ILE A 427 24.26 2.90 -18.65
CA ILE A 427 22.85 3.25 -18.65
C ILE A 427 22.66 4.37 -17.63
N ASN A 428 22.19 5.52 -18.09
CA ASN A 428 21.81 6.65 -17.24
C ASN A 428 20.30 6.55 -16.99
N LEU A 429 19.91 6.27 -15.75
CA LEU A 429 18.50 6.24 -15.36
C LEU A 429 18.03 7.67 -15.08
N PRO A 430 17.03 8.19 -15.80
CA PRO A 430 16.55 9.55 -15.57
C PRO A 430 15.84 9.65 -14.21
N PRO A 431 15.68 10.87 -13.65
CA PRO A 431 15.04 11.06 -12.34
C PRO A 431 13.59 10.56 -12.25
N ASP A 432 12.91 10.46 -13.38
CA ASP A 432 11.55 9.98 -13.56
C ASP A 432 11.48 8.54 -14.10
N TYR A 433 12.59 7.81 -14.14
CA TYR A 433 12.59 6.37 -14.42
C TYR A 433 11.64 5.64 -13.45
N PRO A 434 10.77 4.72 -13.90
CA PRO A 434 10.70 4.10 -15.24
C PRO A 434 9.79 4.81 -16.24
N MET A 435 9.17 5.95 -15.88
CA MET A 435 8.26 6.68 -16.76
C MET A 435 8.98 7.21 -17.98
N LYS A 436 10.21 7.66 -17.79
CA LYS A 436 11.08 8.08 -18.88
C LYS A 436 12.09 6.99 -19.21
N VAL A 437 12.29 6.85 -20.52
CA VAL A 437 13.24 5.91 -21.11
C VAL A 437 14.68 6.19 -20.63
N PRO A 438 15.45 5.15 -20.26
CA PRO A 438 16.85 5.32 -19.90
C PRO A 438 17.74 5.62 -21.11
N ASP A 439 18.84 6.35 -20.90
CA ASP A 439 19.86 6.61 -21.94
C ASP A 439 20.95 5.54 -21.88
N ILE A 440 21.13 4.77 -22.94
CA ILE A 440 22.16 3.72 -23.04
C ILE A 440 23.29 4.14 -23.98
N LYS A 441 24.53 3.95 -23.53
CA LYS A 441 25.75 4.18 -24.29
C LYS A 441 26.64 2.95 -24.24
N VAL A 442 27.21 2.60 -25.39
CA VAL A 442 28.31 1.63 -25.45
C VAL A 442 29.59 2.39 -25.15
N VAL A 443 30.23 2.07 -24.02
CA VAL A 443 31.42 2.77 -23.50
C VAL A 443 32.68 2.38 -24.28
N ASN A 444 32.78 1.10 -24.68
CA ASN A 444 33.96 0.61 -25.38
C ASN A 444 34.01 1.15 -26.82
N GLU A 445 35.10 1.84 -27.14
CA GLU A 445 35.42 2.20 -28.52
C GLU A 445 35.86 0.95 -29.26
N PHE A 446 35.12 0.60 -30.32
CA PHE A 446 35.58 -0.42 -31.22
C PHE A 446 36.56 0.18 -32.22
N GLU A 447 37.85 -0.12 -32.06
CA GLU A 447 38.91 0.43 -32.94
C GLU A 447 38.89 -0.14 -34.37
N LEU A 448 38.16 -1.23 -34.62
CA LEU A 448 38.10 -1.92 -35.93
C LEU A 448 36.81 -1.56 -36.69
N GLU A 449 36.93 -1.19 -37.97
CA GLU A 449 35.80 -0.92 -38.89
C GLU A 449 34.76 -2.06 -38.91
N ALA A 450 35.20 -3.32 -38.72
CA ALA A 450 34.32 -4.49 -38.67
C ALA A 450 33.31 -4.46 -37.50
N HIS A 451 33.61 -3.72 -36.44
CA HIS A 451 32.75 -3.58 -35.26
C HIS A 451 31.82 -2.37 -35.35
N GLU A 452 32.06 -1.43 -36.25
CA GLU A 452 31.20 -0.26 -36.46
C GLU A 452 29.79 -0.68 -36.90
N LYS A 453 29.70 -1.70 -37.77
CA LYS A 453 28.42 -2.29 -38.15
C LYS A 453 27.66 -2.86 -36.95
N ILE A 454 28.36 -3.55 -36.05
CA ILE A 454 27.75 -4.15 -34.84
C ILE A 454 27.22 -3.06 -33.92
N LYS A 455 28.00 -1.99 -33.73
CA LYS A 455 27.60 -0.82 -32.97
C LYS A 455 26.34 -0.19 -33.56
N ASN A 456 26.28 0.01 -34.89
CA ASN A 456 25.11 0.59 -35.56
C ASN A 456 23.88 -0.32 -35.46
N ASP A 457 24.04 -1.64 -35.62
CA ASP A 457 22.96 -2.62 -35.49
C ASP A 457 22.43 -2.68 -34.04
N LEU A 458 23.31 -2.53 -33.04
CA LEU A 458 22.93 -2.42 -31.63
C LEU A 458 22.16 -1.12 -31.35
N HIS A 459 22.67 0.03 -31.81
CA HIS A 459 21.99 1.32 -31.64
C HIS A 459 20.59 1.31 -32.29
N ALA A 460 20.46 0.80 -33.52
CA ALA A 460 19.17 0.67 -34.17
C ALA A 460 18.21 -0.23 -33.37
N SER A 461 18.72 -1.31 -32.77
CA SER A 461 17.91 -2.19 -31.91
C SER A 461 17.49 -1.50 -30.61
N PHE A 462 18.33 -0.63 -30.05
CA PHE A 462 17.97 0.18 -28.88
C PHE A 462 16.90 1.20 -29.23
N ASP A 463 17.04 1.90 -30.36
CA ASP A 463 16.04 2.86 -30.83
C ASP A 463 14.67 2.19 -31.02
N ASP A 464 14.64 0.99 -31.60
CA ASP A 464 13.38 0.25 -31.79
C ASP A 464 12.77 -0.19 -30.46
N PHE A 465 13.57 -0.71 -29.53
CA PHE A 465 13.09 -1.07 -28.19
C PHE A 465 12.58 0.15 -27.42
N PHE A 466 13.27 1.29 -27.51
CA PHE A 466 12.90 2.51 -26.79
C PHE A 466 11.69 3.23 -27.38
N LYS A 467 11.38 3.04 -28.66
CA LYS A 467 10.10 3.50 -29.24
C LYS A 467 8.89 2.80 -28.61
N GLU A 468 9.07 1.57 -28.14
CA GLU A 468 8.05 0.78 -27.47
C GLU A 468 8.16 0.84 -25.94
N TRP A 469 9.03 1.71 -25.41
CA TRP A 469 9.22 1.83 -23.97
C TRP A 469 7.94 2.30 -23.30
N THR A 470 7.57 1.57 -22.25
CA THR A 470 6.46 1.89 -21.36
C THR A 470 6.96 1.85 -19.92
N PRO A 471 6.23 2.48 -18.98
CA PRO A 471 6.50 2.31 -17.56
C PRO A 471 6.52 0.84 -17.11
N PHE A 472 6.04 -0.13 -17.90
CA PHE A 472 6.08 -1.55 -17.57
C PHE A 472 7.24 -2.32 -18.22
N SER A 473 8.17 -1.63 -18.85
CA SER A 473 9.36 -2.21 -19.51
C SER A 473 10.51 -2.37 -18.53
N TYR A 474 11.25 -3.48 -18.60
CA TYR A 474 12.35 -3.77 -17.68
C TYR A 474 13.71 -3.68 -18.37
N LEU A 475 14.74 -3.29 -17.63
CA LEU A 475 16.14 -3.32 -18.08
C LEU A 475 16.57 -4.74 -18.46
N VAL A 476 16.04 -5.78 -17.80
CA VAL A 476 16.35 -7.17 -18.17
C VAL A 476 15.90 -7.49 -19.59
N ASP A 477 14.79 -6.92 -20.06
CA ASP A 477 14.30 -7.13 -21.43
C ASP A 477 15.22 -6.44 -22.44
N LEU A 478 15.68 -5.23 -22.12
CA LEU A 478 16.71 -4.53 -22.89
C LEU A 478 17.98 -5.38 -23.00
N PHE A 479 18.48 -5.92 -21.90
CA PHE A 479 19.69 -6.74 -21.90
C PHE A 479 19.50 -8.11 -22.56
N ASN A 480 18.31 -8.70 -22.51
CA ASN A 480 17.97 -9.89 -23.28
C ASN A 480 18.00 -9.59 -24.79
N LEU A 481 17.49 -8.44 -25.22
CA LEU A 481 17.57 -7.98 -26.60
C LEU A 481 19.02 -7.72 -27.03
N VAL A 482 19.81 -7.04 -26.20
CA VAL A 482 21.25 -6.81 -26.41
C VAL A 482 21.96 -8.15 -26.61
N SER A 483 21.73 -9.10 -25.69
CA SER A 483 22.33 -10.44 -25.72
C SER A 483 21.98 -11.17 -27.02
N LYS A 484 20.70 -11.13 -27.43
CA LYS A 484 20.22 -11.72 -28.67
C LYS A 484 20.90 -11.11 -29.90
N LYS A 485 21.07 -9.79 -29.92
CA LYS A 485 21.72 -9.08 -31.04
C LYS A 485 23.21 -9.37 -31.14
N ILE A 486 23.94 -9.34 -30.03
CA ILE A 486 25.34 -9.77 -29.96
C ILE A 486 25.47 -11.20 -30.49
N PHE A 487 24.55 -12.09 -30.09
CA PHE A 487 24.54 -13.47 -30.55
C PHE A 487 24.20 -13.62 -32.03
N GLU A 488 23.19 -12.92 -32.55
CA GLU A 488 22.82 -12.92 -33.98
C GLU A 488 24.01 -12.54 -34.86
N VAL A 489 24.74 -11.48 -34.49
CA VAL A 489 25.95 -11.04 -35.20
C VAL A 489 27.06 -12.10 -35.14
N SER A 490 27.25 -12.74 -33.98
CA SER A 490 28.19 -13.85 -33.82
C SER A 490 27.80 -15.08 -34.67
N VAL A 491 26.49 -15.37 -34.79
CA VAL A 491 25.96 -16.47 -35.61
C VAL A 491 26.00 -16.18 -37.10
N VAL A 492 25.73 -14.96 -37.57
CA VAL A 492 25.88 -14.60 -38.99
C VAL A 492 27.34 -14.77 -39.43
N SER A 493 28.28 -14.42 -38.55
CA SER A 493 29.70 -14.74 -38.74
C SER A 493 29.93 -16.26 -38.79
N CYS A 494 29.22 -17.04 -37.95
CA CYS A 494 29.26 -18.50 -37.97
C CYS A 494 28.71 -19.12 -39.27
N VAL A 495 27.63 -18.59 -39.86
CA VAL A 495 27.06 -19.07 -41.15
C VAL A 495 28.03 -18.83 -42.30
N ILE A 496 28.78 -17.73 -42.30
CA ILE A 496 29.89 -17.52 -43.25
C ILE A 496 30.98 -18.60 -43.05
N CYS A 497 31.20 -19.03 -41.80
CA CYS A 497 32.06 -20.17 -41.46
C CYS A 497 31.43 -21.55 -41.65
N HIS A 498 30.19 -21.72 -42.16
CA HIS A 498 29.76 -23.04 -42.66
C HIS A 498 30.63 -23.52 -43.84
N LYS A 499 31.53 -22.66 -44.33
CA LYS A 499 32.64 -22.98 -45.25
C LYS A 499 33.96 -23.34 -44.57
N ILE A 500 34.05 -23.36 -43.23
CA ILE A 500 35.28 -23.49 -42.44
C ILE A 500 35.16 -24.67 -41.45
N GLU A 501 36.27 -25.38 -41.25
CA GLU A 501 36.41 -26.54 -40.36
C GLU A 501 36.41 -26.11 -38.87
N CYS A 502 35.84 -26.93 -37.99
CA CYS A 502 35.87 -26.68 -36.54
C CYS A 502 37.32 -26.64 -36.02
N PRO A 503 37.80 -25.58 -35.34
CA PRO A 503 39.21 -25.49 -34.95
C PRO A 503 39.65 -26.56 -33.93
N SER A 504 38.70 -27.07 -33.12
CA SER A 504 38.99 -28.09 -32.10
C SER A 504 38.98 -29.52 -32.64
N CYS A 505 38.18 -29.81 -33.68
CA CYS A 505 38.03 -31.17 -34.21
C CYS A 505 38.20 -31.32 -35.72
N THR A 506 38.52 -30.23 -36.42
CA THR A 506 38.72 -30.07 -37.88
C THR A 506 37.58 -30.57 -38.78
N LYS A 507 36.46 -31.00 -38.22
CA LYS A 507 35.29 -31.44 -38.99
C LYS A 507 34.52 -30.26 -39.57
N LYS A 508 33.97 -30.45 -40.78
CA LYS A 508 33.04 -29.51 -41.39
C LYS A 508 31.74 -29.48 -40.59
N ILE A 509 31.34 -28.28 -40.20
CA ILE A 509 30.20 -28.04 -39.32
C ILE A 509 28.87 -28.50 -39.94
N ALA A 510 28.82 -28.66 -41.26
CA ALA A 510 27.61 -29.08 -41.99
C ALA A 510 27.56 -30.57 -42.39
N GLY A 511 28.49 -31.43 -41.94
CA GLY A 511 28.71 -32.74 -42.58
C GLY A 511 28.54 -34.00 -41.74
N ASP A 512 28.60 -33.93 -40.41
CA ASP A 512 28.67 -35.14 -39.55
C ASP A 512 27.77 -35.00 -38.31
N ASP A 513 26.76 -35.86 -38.18
CA ASP A 513 25.80 -35.87 -37.03
C ASP A 513 26.49 -36.10 -35.67
N SER A 514 27.70 -36.66 -35.67
CA SER A 514 28.46 -36.99 -34.46
C SER A 514 28.86 -35.80 -33.56
N CYS A 515 28.78 -34.56 -34.05
CA CYS A 515 29.19 -33.36 -33.32
C CYS A 515 28.03 -32.40 -33.02
N HIS A 516 26.78 -32.85 -33.14
CA HIS A 516 25.61 -32.03 -32.87
C HIS A 516 25.06 -32.25 -31.45
N THR A 517 24.50 -31.20 -30.88
CA THR A 517 23.68 -31.22 -29.68
C THR A 517 22.49 -30.32 -29.91
N GLU A 518 21.34 -30.65 -29.34
CA GLU A 518 20.15 -29.82 -29.45
C GLU A 518 19.91 -29.06 -28.16
N CYS A 519 19.41 -27.83 -28.27
CA CYS A 519 18.92 -27.11 -27.09
C CYS A 519 17.72 -27.88 -26.50
N PRO A 520 17.71 -28.21 -25.19
CA PRO A 520 16.64 -28.99 -24.58
C PRO A 520 15.28 -28.28 -24.56
N HIS A 521 15.25 -26.97 -24.80
CA HIS A 521 14.03 -26.16 -24.76
C HIS A 521 13.45 -25.86 -26.14
N CYS A 522 14.28 -25.66 -27.17
CA CYS A 522 13.82 -25.28 -28.51
C CYS A 522 14.21 -26.26 -29.62
N ASN A 523 14.89 -27.37 -29.28
CA ASN A 523 15.36 -28.41 -30.19
C ASN A 523 16.21 -27.90 -31.35
N ARG A 524 16.76 -26.69 -31.24
CA ARG A 524 17.64 -26.15 -32.27
C ARG A 524 18.97 -26.87 -32.20
N ALA A 525 19.41 -27.42 -33.33
CA ALA A 525 20.69 -28.10 -33.43
C ALA A 525 21.85 -27.08 -33.39
N TYR A 526 22.83 -27.39 -32.55
CA TYR A 526 24.09 -26.69 -32.39
C TYR A 526 25.22 -27.69 -32.63
N HIS A 527 26.38 -27.19 -33.03
CA HIS A 527 27.60 -27.96 -32.81
C HIS A 527 27.88 -28.02 -31.31
N ARG A 528 28.21 -29.20 -30.78
CA ARG A 528 28.39 -29.45 -29.35
C ARG A 528 29.37 -28.48 -28.69
N HIS A 529 30.50 -28.21 -29.33
CA HIS A 529 31.48 -27.28 -28.79
C HIS A 529 30.98 -25.82 -28.76
N CYS A 530 30.20 -25.41 -29.77
CA CYS A 530 29.59 -24.08 -29.80
C CYS A 530 28.49 -23.94 -28.75
N TRP A 531 27.72 -25.00 -28.51
CA TRP A 531 26.73 -25.05 -27.44
C TRP A 531 27.38 -24.93 -26.06
N GLU A 532 28.38 -25.76 -25.77
CA GLU A 532 29.12 -25.74 -24.50
C GLU A 532 29.72 -24.35 -24.24
N GLN A 533 30.31 -23.72 -25.26
CA GLN A 533 30.81 -22.35 -25.16
C GLN A 533 29.70 -21.30 -24.97
N THR A 534 28.58 -21.43 -25.67
CA THR A 534 27.44 -20.51 -25.53
C THR A 534 26.89 -20.55 -24.11
N ILE A 535 26.71 -21.76 -23.55
CA ILE A 535 26.27 -21.93 -22.17
C ILE A 535 27.32 -21.42 -21.18
N GLN A 536 28.61 -21.63 -21.45
CA GLN A 536 29.66 -21.11 -20.58
C GLN A 536 29.74 -19.57 -20.57
N SER A 537 29.49 -18.93 -21.71
CA SER A 537 29.56 -17.47 -21.85
C SER A 537 28.29 -16.74 -21.42
N PHE A 538 27.12 -17.25 -21.83
CA PHE A 538 25.84 -16.57 -21.65
C PHE A 538 24.90 -17.26 -20.66
N GLY A 539 25.21 -18.49 -20.21
CA GLY A 539 24.37 -19.25 -19.28
C GLY A 539 23.06 -19.78 -19.86
N LYS A 540 22.68 -19.40 -21.09
CA LYS A 540 21.38 -19.69 -21.72
C LYS A 540 21.54 -20.00 -23.21
N CYS A 541 20.54 -20.62 -23.84
CA CYS A 541 20.51 -20.86 -25.28
C CYS A 541 20.48 -19.55 -26.07
N GLY A 542 21.43 -19.31 -26.99
CA GLY A 542 21.47 -18.06 -27.76
C GLY A 542 20.30 -17.82 -28.73
N PHE A 543 19.45 -18.84 -28.99
CA PHE A 543 18.26 -18.66 -29.83
C PHE A 543 16.97 -18.45 -29.02
N CYS A 544 16.68 -19.32 -28.04
CA CYS A 544 15.45 -19.22 -27.25
C CYS A 544 15.62 -18.51 -25.91
N LEU A 545 16.86 -18.15 -25.53
CA LEU A 545 17.21 -17.46 -24.27
C LEU A 545 16.73 -18.19 -23.00
N ARG A 546 16.52 -19.51 -23.11
CA ARG A 546 16.18 -20.40 -22.00
C ARG A 546 17.36 -21.30 -21.65
#